data_AF-A0A816CSW1-F1
#
_entry.id   AF-A0A816CSW1-F1
#
_cell.length_a   1.000
_cell.length_b   1.000
_cell.length_c   1.000
_cell.angle_alpha   90.00
_cell.angle_beta   90.00
_cell.angle_gamma   90.00
#
_symmetry.space_group_name_H-M   'P 1'
#
loop_
_entity.id
_entity.type
_entity.pdbx_description
1 polymer ?
#
loop_
_entity_poly.entity_id
_entity_poly.type
_entity_poly.pdbx_seq_one_letter_code
_entity_poly.pdbx_strand_id
1 'polypeptide(L)'
;MAVGPITWGKKKLGGDMLFMEESIYVFQSKSDKLKKKLWRCQRRDKKCRAVVYTDSTSASYLGNNGIDHNHPTDLLLVKKHRLVNDLKRKVEDLTVNVPAAVDQGIANLALDNEHMVNFPLPKIV
;
A
#
# COMPACT_ATOMS: atom_id res chain seq x y z
N MET A 1 -14.08 14.50 18.49
CA MET A 1 -13.80 14.84 17.07
C MET A 1 -13.78 13.55 16.28
N ALA A 2 -14.63 13.41 15.27
CA ALA A 2 -14.67 12.23 14.42
C ALA A 2 -13.45 12.24 13.50
N VAL A 3 -12.62 11.20 13.59
CA VAL A 3 -11.43 11.06 12.75
C VAL A 3 -11.87 10.68 11.34
N GLY A 4 -11.40 11.42 10.34
CA GLY A 4 -11.73 11.16 8.93
C GLY A 4 -11.31 9.75 8.48
N PRO A 5 -11.79 9.30 7.30
CA PRO A 5 -11.47 7.96 6.79
C PRO A 5 -9.97 7.79 6.58
N ILE A 6 -9.45 6.65 7.06
CA ILE A 6 -8.04 6.26 6.89
C ILE A 6 -7.91 5.51 5.57
N THR A 7 -6.95 5.91 4.74
CA THR A 7 -6.55 5.13 3.57
C THR A 7 -5.06 4.85 3.60
N TRP A 8 -4.66 3.78 2.91
CA TRP A 8 -3.30 3.24 2.96
C TRP A 8 -2.62 3.37 1.61
N GLY A 9 -1.29 3.46 1.63
CA GLY A 9 -0.49 3.42 0.42
C GLY A 9 0.97 3.09 0.68
N LYS A 10 1.74 3.09 -0.39
CA LYS A 10 3.18 2.84 -0.41
C LYS A 10 3.92 4.03 -0.99
N LYS A 11 5.10 4.31 -0.43
CA LYS A 11 6.09 5.21 -1.04
C LYS A 11 6.64 4.57 -2.32
N LYS A 12 7.28 5.39 -3.15
CA LYS A 12 8.04 4.91 -4.30
C LYS A 12 9.10 3.86 -3.92
N LEU A 13 9.73 4.00 -2.76
CA LEU A 13 10.76 3.10 -2.22
C LEU A 13 10.22 2.05 -1.23
N GLY A 14 8.93 1.69 -1.32
CA GLY A 14 8.34 0.56 -0.57
C GLY A 14 7.88 0.85 0.87
N GLY A 15 8.24 1.99 1.47
CA GLY A 15 7.79 2.32 2.84
C GLY A 15 6.28 2.62 2.93
N ASP A 16 5.64 2.22 4.03
CA ASP A 16 4.20 2.41 4.24
C ASP A 16 3.80 3.87 4.47
N MET A 17 2.62 4.21 3.95
CA MET A 17 1.98 5.52 4.08
C MET A 17 0.55 5.35 4.60
N LEU A 18 0.16 6.29 5.46
CA LEU A 18 -1.19 6.46 5.97
C LEU A 18 -1.68 7.84 5.54
N PHE A 19 -2.84 7.88 4.90
CA PHE A 19 -3.56 9.11 4.59
C PHE A 19 -4.70 9.23 5.59
N MET A 20 -4.76 10.34 6.29
CA MET A 20 -5.78 10.62 7.28
C MET A 20 -6.14 12.08 7.18
N GLU A 21 -7.44 12.35 7.04
CA GLU A 21 -7.97 13.68 6.76
C GLU A 21 -7.29 14.27 5.51
N GLU A 22 -6.54 15.36 5.70
CA GLU A 22 -5.81 16.05 4.65
C GLU A 22 -4.29 15.95 4.85
N SER A 23 -3.83 15.05 5.72
CA SER A 23 -2.42 14.87 6.04
C SER A 23 -1.91 13.50 5.58
N ILE A 24 -0.60 13.47 5.35
CA ILE A 24 0.12 12.26 4.95
C ILE A 24 1.09 11.89 6.07
N TYR A 25 0.98 10.66 6.52
CA TYR A 25 1.85 10.07 7.52
C TYR A 25 2.64 8.92 6.93
N VAL A 26 3.81 8.69 7.51
CA VAL A 26 4.74 7.65 7.07
C VAL A 26 5.04 6.75 8.26
N PHE A 27 5.11 5.45 8.01
CA PHE A 27 5.42 4.49 9.05
C PHE A 27 6.80 4.79 9.65
N GLN A 28 6.86 4.76 10.98
CA GLN A 28 8.10 4.98 11.72
C GLN A 28 8.47 3.76 12.55
N SER A 29 7.54 3.20 13.33
CA SER A 29 7.81 2.04 14.17
C SER A 29 6.54 1.28 14.55
N LYS A 30 6.72 0.04 15.01
CA LYS A 30 5.66 -0.83 15.56
C LYS A 30 6.09 -1.28 16.95
N SER A 31 5.12 -1.37 17.86
CA SER A 31 5.29 -2.00 19.16
C SER A 31 4.33 -3.19 19.27
N ASP A 32 4.88 -4.41 19.27
CA ASP A 32 4.08 -5.63 19.41
C ASP A 32 3.50 -5.81 20.81
N LYS A 33 4.21 -5.32 21.84
CA LYS A 33 3.73 -5.33 23.23
C LYS A 33 2.50 -4.46 23.42
N LEU A 34 2.50 -3.26 22.81
CA LEU A 34 1.38 -2.32 22.90
C LEU A 34 0.34 -2.51 21.78
N LYS A 35 0.63 -3.39 20.80
CA LYS A 35 -0.16 -3.57 19.58
C LYS A 35 -0.42 -2.25 18.83
N LYS A 36 0.58 -1.35 18.77
CA LYS A 36 0.46 -0.05 18.11
C LYS A 36 1.48 0.12 16.99
N LYS A 37 1.08 0.80 15.92
CA LYS A 37 1.96 1.36 14.89
C LYS A 37 2.01 2.88 15.05
N LEU A 38 3.20 3.44 14.91
CA LEU A 38 3.49 4.85 15.00
C LEU A 38 3.73 5.40 13.59
N TRP A 39 2.95 6.42 13.25
CA TRP A 39 2.97 7.11 11.97
C TRP A 39 3.32 8.57 12.19
N ARG A 40 4.42 9.04 11.61
CA ARG A 40 4.81 10.45 11.72
C ARG A 40 4.38 11.23 10.49
N CYS A 41 4.15 12.53 10.64
CA CYS A 41 3.92 13.39 9.48
C CYS A 41 5.04 13.25 8.44
N GLN A 42 4.67 13.25 7.15
CA GLN A 42 5.60 13.18 6.03
C GLN A 42 6.50 14.43 5.95
N ARG A 43 6.00 15.60 6.36
CA ARG A 43 6.66 16.91 6.23
C ARG A 43 7.80 17.11 7.23
N ARG A 44 8.84 16.28 7.11
CA ARG A 44 10.09 16.42 7.87
C ARG A 44 10.86 17.68 7.47
N ASP A 45 10.69 18.14 6.23
CA ASP A 45 11.21 19.41 5.74
C ASP A 45 10.71 20.61 6.55
N LYS A 46 9.48 20.51 7.09
CA LYS A 46 8.90 21.52 7.99
C LYS A 46 9.16 21.26 9.47
N LYS A 47 9.98 20.24 9.79
CA LYS A 47 10.24 19.79 11.17
C LYS A 47 8.95 19.44 11.94
N CYS A 48 7.93 18.98 11.23
CA CYS A 48 6.65 18.61 11.85
C CYS A 48 6.83 17.40 12.77
N ARG A 49 6.22 17.47 13.96
CA ARG A 49 6.28 16.44 15.01
C ARG A 49 4.93 15.76 15.26
N ALA A 50 3.91 16.07 14.46
CA ALA A 50 2.61 15.42 14.57
C ALA A 50 2.75 13.91 14.31
N VAL A 51 2.19 13.11 15.21
CA VAL A 51 2.22 11.64 15.17
C VAL A 51 0.82 11.09 15.39
N VAL A 52 0.49 10.05 14.64
CA VAL A 52 -0.72 9.26 14.77
C VAL A 52 -0.36 7.84 15.16
N TYR A 53 -1.19 7.25 16.00
CA TYR A 53 -1.11 5.85 16.41
C TYR A 53 -2.27 5.07 15.82
N THR A 54 -1.98 3.90 15.25
CA THR A 54 -3.01 2.94 14.85
C THR A 54 -2.78 1.61 15.53
N ASP A 55 -3.84 0.80 15.63
CA ASP A 55 -3.73 -0.58 16.07
C ASP A 55 -2.91 -1.37 15.05
N SER A 56 -2.05 -2.26 15.53
CA SER A 56 -1.15 -3.01 14.68
C SER A 56 -1.82 -4.17 13.93
N THR A 57 -2.98 -4.61 14.42
CA THR A 57 -3.77 -5.76 13.95
C THR A 57 -4.98 -5.28 13.15
N SER A 58 -5.84 -4.47 13.76
CA SER A 58 -7.07 -3.98 13.13
C SER A 58 -6.85 -2.76 12.23
N ALA A 59 -5.67 -2.14 12.33
CA ALA A 59 -5.33 -0.90 11.62
C ALA A 59 -6.25 0.30 11.94
N SER A 60 -7.02 0.22 13.02
CA SER A 60 -7.90 1.31 13.47
C SER A 60 -7.10 2.47 14.08
N TYR A 61 -7.65 3.68 14.04
CA TYR A 61 -7.07 4.82 14.76
C TYR A 61 -7.13 4.60 16.27
N LEU A 62 -6.02 4.86 16.96
CA LEU A 62 -5.93 4.80 18.42
C LEU A 62 -5.75 6.16 19.09
N GLY A 63 -5.23 7.15 18.38
CA GLY A 63 -4.93 8.47 18.94
C GLY A 63 -3.82 9.21 18.20
N ASN A 64 -3.47 10.38 18.71
CA ASN A 64 -2.31 11.17 18.28
C ASN A 64 -1.44 11.53 19.50
N ASN A 65 -0.32 12.21 19.27
CA ASN A 65 0.57 12.67 20.34
C ASN A 65 0.21 14.06 20.91
N GLY A 66 -0.98 14.59 20.62
CA GLY A 66 -1.41 15.92 21.06
C GLY A 66 -0.64 17.09 20.44
N ILE A 67 0.14 16.85 19.37
CA ILE A 67 0.88 17.89 18.65
C ILE A 67 0.21 18.15 17.31
N ASP A 68 -0.22 19.39 17.12
CA ASP A 68 -0.77 19.87 15.86
C ASP A 68 0.32 20.02 14.79
N HIS A 69 -0.10 19.98 13.53
CA HIS A 69 0.81 20.24 12.40
C HIS A 69 1.25 21.71 12.43
N ASN A 70 2.55 21.94 12.24
CA ASN A 70 3.14 23.27 12.19
C ASN A 70 3.27 23.84 10.75
N HIS A 71 2.53 23.26 9.81
CA HIS A 71 2.53 23.66 8.42
C HIS A 71 1.10 23.59 7.88
N PRO A 72 0.76 24.39 6.86
CA PRO A 72 -0.51 24.25 6.19
C PRO A 72 -0.62 22.88 5.51
N THR A 73 -1.86 22.46 5.32
CA THR A 73 -2.20 21.31 4.51
C THR A 73 -1.81 21.54 3.05
N ASP A 74 -1.20 20.55 2.42
CA ASP A 74 -0.94 20.52 0.98
C ASP A 74 -1.89 19.52 0.29
N LEU A 75 -3.09 20.00 -0.05
CA LEU A 75 -4.16 19.18 -0.63
C LEU A 75 -3.79 18.58 -1.97
N LEU A 76 -3.03 19.30 -2.79
CA LEU A 76 -2.59 18.83 -4.10
C LEU A 76 -1.62 17.66 -3.95
N LEU A 77 -0.68 17.76 -3.01
CA LEU A 77 0.24 16.68 -2.70
C LEU A 77 -0.49 15.42 -2.21
N VAL A 78 -1.47 15.58 -1.32
CA VAL A 78 -2.29 14.47 -0.80
C VAL A 78 -3.06 13.79 -1.93
N LYS A 79 -3.77 14.57 -2.76
CA LYS A 79 -4.52 14.05 -3.91
C LYS A 79 -3.60 13.32 -4.90
N LYS A 80 -2.44 13.90 -5.21
CA LYS A 80 -1.43 13.26 -6.10
C LYS A 80 -0.97 11.92 -5.53
N HIS A 81 -0.63 11.86 -4.25
CA HIS A 81 -0.17 10.62 -3.63
C HIS A 81 -1.28 9.56 -3.57
N ARG A 82 -2.53 9.94 -3.29
CA ARG A 82 -3.68 9.01 -3.34
C ARG A 82 -3.88 8.47 -4.74
N LEU A 83 -3.96 9.33 -5.75
CA LEU A 83 -4.14 8.94 -7.15
C LEU A 83 -3.05 7.96 -7.62
N VAL A 84 -1.78 8.26 -7.32
CA VAL A 84 -0.66 7.37 -7.68
C VAL A 84 -0.78 6.01 -6.99
N ASN A 85 -1.21 5.96 -5.73
CA ASN A 85 -1.40 4.70 -5.02
C ASN A 85 -2.59 3.91 -5.54
N ASP A 86 -3.70 4.58 -5.87
CA ASP A 86 -4.86 3.93 -6.48
C ASP A 86 -4.54 3.36 -7.87
N LEU A 87 -3.75 4.09 -8.67
CA LEU A 87 -3.27 3.59 -9.97
C LEU A 87 -2.33 2.40 -9.81
N LYS A 88 -1.40 2.43 -8.85
CA LYS A 88 -0.51 1.30 -8.58
C LYS A 88 -1.30 0.05 -8.20
N ARG A 89 -2.27 0.17 -7.29
CA ARG A 89 -3.14 -0.94 -6.90
C ARG A 89 -3.87 -1.50 -8.12
N LYS A 90 -4.47 -0.64 -8.95
CA LYS A 90 -5.13 -1.07 -10.19
C LYS A 90 -4.19 -1.77 -11.15
N VAL A 91 -2.94 -1.30 -11.28
CA VAL A 91 -1.95 -1.95 -12.14
C VAL A 91 -1.55 -3.31 -11.58
N GLU A 92 -1.34 -3.43 -10.27
CA GLU A 92 -1.07 -4.71 -9.59
C GLU A 92 -2.23 -5.71 -9.78
N ASP A 93 -3.48 -5.23 -9.71
CA ASP A 93 -4.68 -6.05 -9.97
C ASP A 93 -4.79 -6.47 -11.46
N LEU A 94 -4.34 -5.63 -12.39
CA LEU A 94 -4.37 -5.89 -13.83
C LEU A 94 -3.18 -6.72 -14.33
N THR A 95 -2.05 -6.70 -13.62
CA THR A 95 -0.96 -7.65 -13.85
C THR A 95 -1.39 -9.01 -13.33
N VAL A 96 -2.26 -9.67 -14.11
CA VAL A 96 -2.36 -11.12 -14.10
C VAL A 96 -0.95 -11.65 -14.11
N ASN A 97 -0.60 -12.51 -13.15
CA ASN A 97 0.69 -13.18 -13.12
C ASN A 97 0.79 -13.98 -14.44
N VAL A 98 1.45 -13.40 -15.45
CA VAL A 98 1.48 -13.92 -16.83
C VAL A 98 1.91 -15.38 -16.85
N PRO A 99 2.94 -15.81 -16.08
CA PRO A 99 3.24 -17.22 -15.87
C PRO A 99 2.04 -18.07 -15.42
N ALA A 100 1.34 -17.66 -14.37
CA ALA A 100 0.20 -18.42 -13.84
C ALA A 100 -1.00 -18.47 -14.80
N ALA A 101 -1.22 -17.41 -15.58
CA ALA A 101 -2.26 -17.41 -16.63
C ALA A 101 -1.88 -18.28 -17.83
N VAL A 102 -0.59 -18.34 -18.17
CA VAL A 102 -0.07 -19.26 -19.18
C VAL A 102 -0.20 -20.71 -18.68
N ASP A 103 0.18 -21.00 -17.43
CA ASP A 103 0.03 -22.33 -16.82
C ASP A 103 -1.44 -22.78 -16.76
N GLN A 104 -2.36 -21.87 -16.39
CA GLN A 104 -3.80 -22.15 -16.43
C GLN A 104 -4.31 -22.37 -17.86
N GLY A 105 -3.83 -21.59 -18.83
CA GLY A 105 -4.16 -21.79 -20.24
C GLY A 105 -3.70 -23.15 -20.75
N ILE A 106 -2.48 -23.56 -20.40
CA ILE A 106 -1.90 -24.87 -20.73
C ILE A 106 -2.71 -25.99 -20.07
N ALA A 107 -3.03 -25.88 -18.79
CA ALA A 107 -3.80 -26.88 -18.06
C ALA A 107 -5.23 -27.05 -18.63
N ASN A 108 -5.87 -25.96 -19.06
CA ASN A 108 -7.21 -25.98 -19.65
C ASN A 108 -7.26 -26.59 -21.05
N LEU A 109 -6.13 -26.65 -21.76
CA LEU A 109 -6.08 -27.24 -23.10
C LEU A 109 -6.18 -28.78 -23.09
N ALA A 110 -6.03 -29.43 -21.92
CA ALA A 110 -6.18 -30.87 -21.73
C ALA A 110 -5.54 -31.72 -22.84
N LEU A 111 -4.37 -31.28 -23.33
CA LEU A 111 -3.70 -31.88 -24.48
C LEU A 111 -3.23 -33.28 -24.12
N ASP A 112 -3.54 -34.25 -24.96
CA ASP A 112 -3.00 -35.60 -24.83
C ASP A 112 -1.47 -35.61 -25.09
N ASN A 113 -0.85 -36.73 -24.74
CA ASN A 113 0.61 -36.89 -24.86
C ASN A 113 1.15 -36.70 -26.29
N GLU A 114 0.32 -36.88 -27.32
CA GLU A 114 0.74 -36.76 -28.72
C GLU A 114 0.81 -35.29 -29.17
N HIS A 115 -0.12 -34.46 -28.68
CA HIS A 115 -0.12 -33.02 -28.91
C HIS A 115 1.00 -32.27 -28.17
N MET A 116 1.44 -32.79 -27.01
CA MET A 116 2.58 -32.21 -26.27
C MET A 116 3.93 -32.40 -26.98
N VAL A 117 4.08 -33.41 -27.82
CA VAL A 117 5.31 -33.68 -28.59
C VAL A 117 5.44 -32.74 -29.79
N ASN A 118 4.34 -32.39 -30.42
CA ASN A 118 4.31 -31.56 -31.63
C ASN A 118 4.24 -30.04 -31.35
N PHE A 119 3.99 -29.62 -30.11
CA PHE A 119 3.95 -28.21 -29.72
C PHE A 119 4.60 -27.99 -28.35
N PRO A 120 5.94 -28.02 -28.26
CA PRO A 120 6.64 -27.87 -26.99
C PRO A 120 6.41 -26.47 -26.43
N LEU A 121 5.66 -26.40 -25.33
CA LEU A 121 5.37 -25.15 -24.66
C LEU A 121 6.64 -24.59 -24.00
N PRO A 122 6.84 -23.26 -24.00
CA PRO A 122 7.99 -22.65 -23.36
C PRO A 122 8.00 -22.98 -21.86
N LYS A 123 9.11 -23.50 -21.34
CA LYS A 123 9.31 -23.64 -19.89
C LYS A 123 9.55 -22.24 -19.32
N ILE A 124 8.63 -21.77 -18.49
CA ILE A 124 8.83 -20.52 -17.74
C ILE A 124 9.61 -20.89 -16.46
N VAL A 125 10.88 -20.46 -16.39
CA VAL A 125 11.78 -20.62 -15.24
C VAL A 125 11.67 -19.41 -14.32
#